data_AF-A0A085VAD8-F1
#
_entry.id   AF-A0A085VAD8-F1
#
_cell.length_a   1.000
_cell.length_b   1.000
_cell.length_c   1.000
_cell.angle_alpha   90.00
_cell.angle_beta   90.00
_cell.angle_gamma   90.00
#
_symmetry.space_group_name_H-M   'P 1'
#
loop_
_entity.id
_entity.type
_entity.pdbx_description
1 polymer ?
#
loop_
_entity_poly.entity_id
_entity_poly.type
_entity_poly.pdbx_seq_one_letter_code
_entity_poly.pdbx_strand_id
1 'polypeptide(L)'
;MNGETLATGYSAFKAARTMKLHGFVREDTYAVSVEVEDDRAVSLVLDESETRFTAQQCSEITKHLAQFLLTYSRLGACPVDLNTVVRARLEASVIWCYLIQARTLSTSQDNLQTYSSEVKGLEFAASGSFQRPNPACGHSKYYKLAIALDDDLGIPCLSIDGRAFSFSFEETFWLIEQLWIAGYLLAHFEQPENCPTRE
;
A
#
# COMPACT_ATOMS: atom_id res chain seq x y z
N MET A 1 17.50 31.28 -28.67
CA MET A 1 16.36 30.38 -28.90
C MET A 1 16.23 29.51 -27.67
N ASN A 2 15.04 29.55 -27.08
CA ASN A 2 14.60 28.79 -25.91
C ASN A 2 14.88 27.28 -26.14
N GLY A 3 15.32 26.47 -25.19
CA GLY A 3 14.97 26.47 -23.77
C GLY A 3 14.02 25.30 -23.53
N GLU A 4 14.54 24.07 -23.64
CA GLU A 4 13.87 22.85 -23.16
C GLU A 4 14.84 22.10 -22.26
N THR A 5 14.92 22.55 -21.01
CA THR A 5 15.38 21.71 -19.91
C THR A 5 14.25 20.72 -19.66
N LEU A 6 14.32 19.55 -20.31
CA LEU A 6 13.56 18.38 -19.88
C LEU A 6 14.05 18.04 -18.48
N ALA A 7 13.34 18.53 -17.46
CA ALA A 7 13.46 18.01 -16.11
C ALA A 7 12.94 16.57 -16.15
N THR A 8 13.80 15.62 -16.49
CA THR A 8 13.58 14.21 -16.17
C THR A 8 13.61 14.13 -14.64
N GLY A 9 12.43 14.24 -14.02
CA GLY A 9 12.25 13.95 -12.60
C GLY A 9 12.81 12.56 -12.33
N TYR A 10 13.68 12.46 -11.32
CA TYR A 10 14.45 11.26 -11.07
C TYR A 10 13.65 10.37 -10.11
N SER A 11 12.75 9.53 -10.64
CA SER A 11 12.01 8.60 -9.79
C SER A 11 12.97 7.58 -9.16
N ALA A 12 13.07 7.54 -7.83
CA ALA A 12 13.94 6.59 -7.13
C ALA A 12 13.48 5.13 -7.28
N PHE A 13 12.19 4.93 -7.58
CA PHE A 13 11.57 3.64 -7.81
C PHE A 13 10.26 3.81 -8.59
N LYS A 14 10.01 2.91 -9.54
CA LYS A 14 8.73 2.82 -10.25
C LYS A 14 8.44 1.38 -10.62
N ALA A 15 7.26 0.91 -10.24
CA ALA A 15 6.73 -0.40 -10.63
C ALA A 15 5.33 -0.20 -11.21
N ALA A 16 5.04 -0.87 -12.33
CA ALA A 16 3.73 -0.81 -12.95
C ALA A 16 3.33 -2.17 -13.53
N ARG A 17 2.03 -2.46 -13.52
CA ARG A 17 1.43 -3.63 -14.19
C ARG A 17 0.00 -3.33 -14.61
N THR A 18 -0.54 -4.18 -15.46
CA THR A 18 -1.99 -4.25 -15.69
C THR A 18 -2.63 -5.18 -14.67
N MET A 19 -3.81 -4.79 -14.17
CA MET A 19 -4.66 -5.60 -13.29
C MET A 19 -6.04 -5.77 -13.92
N LYS A 20 -6.74 -6.83 -13.55
CA LYS A 20 -8.11 -7.07 -14.00
C LYS A 20 -9.10 -6.18 -13.24
N LEU A 21 -10.10 -5.67 -13.95
CA LEU A 21 -11.26 -5.05 -13.33
C LEU A 21 -12.20 -6.17 -12.88
N HIS A 22 -12.21 -6.44 -11.58
CA HIS A 22 -13.07 -7.48 -11.01
C HIS A 22 -14.50 -6.97 -10.79
N GLY A 23 -15.49 -7.87 -10.90
CA GLY A 23 -16.90 -7.54 -10.66
C GLY A 23 -17.67 -6.97 -11.86
N PHE A 24 -17.07 -6.90 -13.04
CA PHE A 24 -17.73 -6.46 -14.27
C PHE A 24 -17.87 -7.61 -15.28
N VAL A 25 -18.91 -7.54 -16.12
CA VAL A 25 -19.22 -8.56 -17.14
C VAL A 25 -18.16 -8.63 -18.24
N ARG A 26 -17.40 -7.55 -18.45
CA ARG A 26 -16.28 -7.51 -19.38
C ARG A 26 -14.98 -7.67 -18.60
N GLU A 27 -14.09 -8.51 -19.13
CA GLU A 27 -12.71 -8.67 -18.64
C GLU A 27 -11.86 -7.47 -19.04
N ASP A 28 -12.27 -6.28 -18.60
CA ASP A 28 -11.49 -5.06 -18.81
C ASP A 28 -10.30 -5.05 -17.83
N THR A 29 -9.25 -4.33 -18.20
CA THR A 29 -8.03 -4.20 -17.40
C THR A 29 -7.69 -2.73 -17.21
N TYR A 30 -7.07 -2.41 -16.09
CA TYR A 30 -6.58 -1.06 -15.81
C TYR A 30 -5.09 -1.07 -15.44
N ALA A 31 -4.44 0.06 -15.65
CA ALA A 31 -3.04 0.25 -15.26
C ALA A 31 -2.95 0.53 -13.76
N VAL A 32 -1.99 -0.11 -13.11
CA VAL A 32 -1.61 0.12 -11.72
C VAL A 32 -0.14 0.48 -11.65
N SER A 33 0.19 1.52 -10.87
CA SER A 33 1.59 1.88 -10.63
C SER A 33 1.85 2.31 -9.20
N VAL A 34 3.06 1.99 -8.73
CA VAL A 34 3.64 2.48 -7.47
C VAL A 34 4.94 3.19 -7.81
N GLU A 35 5.08 4.44 -7.40
CA GLU A 35 6.23 5.29 -7.72
C GLU A 35 6.70 6.04 -6.47
N VAL A 36 8.00 6.11 -6.24
CA VAL A 36 8.59 6.99 -5.22
C VAL A 36 8.95 8.30 -5.91
N GLU A 37 8.25 9.37 -5.53
CA GLU A 37 8.39 10.69 -6.12
C GLU A 37 9.41 11.56 -5.38
N ASP A 38 9.93 12.57 -6.10
CA ASP A 38 10.95 13.50 -5.60
C ASP A 38 10.48 14.33 -4.39
N ASP A 39 9.17 14.50 -4.21
CA ASP A 39 8.58 15.26 -3.11
C ASP A 39 8.44 14.47 -1.80
N ARG A 40 9.11 13.31 -1.70
CA ARG A 40 9.09 12.41 -0.54
C ARG A 40 7.71 11.80 -0.26
N ALA A 41 7.00 11.41 -1.31
CA ALA A 41 5.81 10.58 -1.19
C ALA A 41 5.88 9.35 -2.11
N VAL A 42 5.11 8.32 -1.77
CA VAL A 42 4.82 7.20 -2.65
C VAL A 42 3.49 7.46 -3.35
N SER A 43 3.49 7.52 -4.68
CA SER A 43 2.29 7.60 -5.49
C SER A 43 1.79 6.21 -5.85
N LEU A 44 0.53 5.93 -5.51
CA LEU A 44 -0.20 4.74 -5.94
C LEU A 44 -1.30 5.18 -6.91
N VAL A 45 -1.23 4.70 -8.15
CA VAL A 45 -2.29 4.90 -9.15
C VAL A 45 -3.08 3.61 -9.31
N LEU A 46 -4.38 3.68 -9.07
CA LEU A 46 -5.34 2.60 -9.28
C LEU A 46 -6.47 3.13 -10.17
N ASP A 47 -6.62 2.59 -11.37
CA ASP A 47 -7.70 2.96 -12.29
C ASP A 47 -7.81 4.49 -12.45
N GLU A 48 -6.70 5.09 -12.91
CA GLU A 48 -6.52 6.54 -13.09
C GLU A 48 -6.61 7.38 -11.80
N SER A 49 -6.75 6.73 -10.64
CA SER A 49 -6.92 7.39 -9.35
C SER A 49 -5.59 7.41 -8.61
N GLU A 50 -4.99 8.59 -8.53
CA GLU A 50 -3.74 8.78 -7.80
C GLU A 50 -4.01 9.01 -6.31
N THR A 51 -3.29 8.26 -5.47
CA THR A 51 -3.24 8.47 -4.02
C THR A 51 -1.80 8.51 -3.55
N ARG A 52 -1.46 9.53 -2.76
CA ARG A 52 -0.09 9.74 -2.25
C ARG A 52 0.02 9.30 -0.79
N PHE A 53 1.05 8.54 -0.47
CA PHE A 53 1.29 7.97 0.85
C PHE A 53 2.66 8.33 1.40
N THR A 54 2.77 8.44 2.73
CA THR A 54 4.05 8.45 3.44
C THR A 54 4.64 7.05 3.54
N ALA A 55 5.91 6.94 3.94
CA ALA A 55 6.55 5.65 4.20
C ALA A 55 5.78 4.83 5.24
N GLN A 56 5.34 5.48 6.32
CA GLN A 56 4.56 4.86 7.38
C GLN A 56 3.20 4.34 6.87
N GLN A 57 2.50 5.12 6.05
CA GLN A 57 1.21 4.70 5.49
C GLN A 57 1.35 3.50 4.54
N CYS A 58 2.41 3.48 3.72
CA CYS A 58 2.74 2.32 2.88
C CYS A 58 2.97 1.07 3.73
N SER A 59 3.74 1.22 4.82
CA SER A 59 3.96 0.16 5.79
C SER A 59 2.65 -0.33 6.40
N GLU A 60 1.75 0.57 6.79
CA GLU A 60 0.51 0.21 7.47
C GLU A 60 -0.45 -0.55 6.54
N ILE A 61 -0.55 -0.14 5.27
CA ILE A 61 -1.33 -0.86 4.24
C ILE A 61 -0.72 -2.24 4.00
N THR A 62 0.60 -2.31 3.82
CA THR A 62 1.35 -3.56 3.61
C THR A 62 1.09 -4.55 4.75
N LYS A 63 1.19 -4.08 6.01
CA LYS A 63 0.92 -4.88 7.21
C LYS A 63 -0.44 -5.55 7.14
N HIS A 64 -1.47 -4.76 6.87
CA HIS A 64 -2.86 -5.22 6.93
C HIS A 64 -3.24 -6.10 5.73
N LEU A 65 -2.75 -5.80 4.52
CA LEU A 65 -2.90 -6.69 3.38
C LEU A 65 -2.19 -8.03 3.62
N ALA A 66 -0.99 -8.03 4.21
CA ALA A 66 -0.29 -9.28 4.54
C ALA A 66 -1.03 -10.09 5.62
N GLN A 67 -1.52 -9.43 6.67
CA GLN A 67 -2.35 -10.06 7.71
C GLN A 67 -3.65 -10.61 7.14
N PHE A 68 -4.28 -9.91 6.20
CA PHE A 68 -5.44 -10.38 5.47
C PHE A 68 -5.13 -11.70 4.77
N LEU A 69 -4.10 -11.74 3.90
CA LEU A 69 -3.75 -12.94 3.14
C LEU A 69 -3.37 -14.13 4.05
N LEU A 70 -2.64 -13.88 5.14
CA LEU A 70 -2.31 -14.89 6.15
C LEU A 70 -3.57 -15.45 6.83
N THR A 71 -4.53 -14.59 7.15
CA THR A 71 -5.79 -14.97 7.80
C THR A 71 -6.62 -15.85 6.86
N TYR A 72 -6.89 -15.38 5.64
CA TYR A 72 -7.68 -16.14 4.66
C TYR A 72 -7.00 -17.43 4.19
N SER A 73 -5.67 -17.48 4.17
CA SER A 73 -4.96 -18.74 3.92
C SER A 73 -5.14 -19.76 5.04
N ARG A 74 -5.06 -19.34 6.31
CA ARG A 74 -5.29 -20.24 7.45
C ARG A 74 -6.71 -20.81 7.46
N LEU A 75 -7.66 -20.07 6.91
CA LEU A 75 -9.06 -20.45 6.78
C LEU A 75 -9.34 -21.32 5.54
N GLY A 76 -8.35 -21.56 4.66
CA GLY A 76 -8.55 -22.30 3.41
C GLY A 76 -9.33 -21.54 2.33
N ALA A 77 -9.53 -20.23 2.51
CA ALA A 77 -10.27 -19.35 1.61
C ALA A 77 -9.35 -18.60 0.61
N CYS A 78 -8.03 -18.68 0.80
CA CYS A 78 -7.06 -18.21 -0.19
C CYS A 78 -6.79 -19.33 -1.21
N PRO A 79 -7.10 -19.14 -2.51
CA PRO A 79 -6.84 -20.13 -3.56
C PRO A 79 -5.35 -20.26 -3.90
N VAL A 80 -4.50 -19.33 -3.41
CA VAL A 80 -3.05 -19.39 -3.60
C VAL A 80 -2.47 -20.40 -2.62
N ASP A 81 -1.75 -21.40 -3.15
CA ASP A 81 -0.95 -22.29 -2.33
C ASP A 81 0.17 -21.49 -1.64
N LEU A 82 -0.08 -21.12 -0.38
CA LEU A 82 0.91 -20.46 0.46
C LEU A 82 1.93 -21.49 0.94
N ASN A 83 2.82 -21.87 0.03
CA ASN A 83 3.99 -22.65 0.38
C ASN A 83 4.81 -21.91 1.47
N THR A 84 5.70 -22.64 2.12
CA THR A 84 6.49 -22.13 3.25
C THR A 84 7.21 -20.82 2.94
N VAL A 85 7.71 -20.65 1.71
CA VAL A 85 8.43 -19.43 1.29
C VAL A 85 7.47 -18.25 1.16
N VAL A 86 6.32 -18.42 0.51
CA VAL A 86 5.33 -17.34 0.35
C VAL A 86 4.78 -16.91 1.70
N ARG A 87 4.51 -17.88 2.60
CA ARG A 87 4.10 -17.59 3.98
C ARG A 87 5.16 -16.79 4.73
N ALA A 88 6.42 -17.21 4.67
CA ALA A 88 7.52 -16.50 5.31
C ALA A 88 7.70 -15.07 4.77
N ARG A 89 7.47 -14.84 3.46
CA ARG A 89 7.48 -13.49 2.88
C ARG A 89 6.38 -12.61 3.47
N LEU A 90 5.15 -13.11 3.61
CA LEU A 90 4.06 -12.35 4.23
C LEU A 90 4.33 -12.05 5.71
N GLU A 91 4.80 -13.03 6.46
CA GLU A 91 5.17 -12.83 7.87
C GLU A 91 6.29 -11.80 8.01
N ALA A 92 7.28 -11.85 7.12
CA ALA A 92 8.32 -10.83 7.06
C ALA A 92 7.73 -9.45 6.74
N SER A 93 6.82 -9.31 5.77
CA SER A 93 6.16 -8.03 5.46
C SER A 93 5.43 -7.43 6.67
N VAL A 94 4.82 -8.24 7.52
CA VAL A 94 4.20 -7.77 8.78
C VAL A 94 5.26 -7.25 9.75
N ILE A 95 6.38 -7.97 9.91
CA ILE A 95 7.46 -7.58 10.84
C ILE A 95 8.20 -6.33 10.35
N TRP A 96 8.43 -6.21 9.04
CA TRP A 96 9.16 -5.10 8.43
C TRP A 96 8.51 -3.74 8.68
N CYS A 97 7.23 -3.73 9.04
CA CYS A 97 6.53 -2.51 9.40
C CYS A 97 7.18 -1.80 10.58
N TYR A 98 7.69 -2.56 11.56
CA TYR A 98 8.44 -1.99 12.68
C TYR A 98 9.75 -1.34 12.25
N LEU A 99 10.41 -1.83 11.19
CA LEU A 99 11.62 -1.19 10.68
C LEU A 99 11.30 0.16 10.02
N ILE A 100 10.25 0.22 9.19
CA ILE A 100 9.84 1.48 8.55
C ILE A 100 9.42 2.49 9.62
N GLN A 101 8.65 2.07 10.62
CA GLN A 101 8.29 2.90 11.78
C GLN A 101 9.51 3.42 12.55
N ALA A 102 10.55 2.59 12.73
CA ALA A 102 11.77 3.03 13.41
C ALA A 102 12.60 4.03 12.60
N ARG A 103 12.38 4.13 11.29
CA ARG A 103 13.17 4.98 10.37
C ARG A 103 12.46 6.25 9.93
N THR A 104 11.12 6.27 9.96
CA THR A 104 10.33 7.42 9.54
C THR A 104 10.32 8.52 10.60
N LEU A 105 10.26 9.77 10.14
CA LEU A 105 10.12 10.97 11.00
C LEU A 105 8.66 11.38 11.21
N SER A 106 7.71 10.66 10.60
CA SER A 106 6.28 10.98 10.70
C SER A 106 5.78 10.87 12.14
N THR A 107 5.25 11.97 12.67
CA THR A 107 4.76 12.08 14.06
C THR A 107 3.27 11.74 14.20
N SER A 108 2.53 11.67 13.10
CA SER A 108 1.14 11.21 13.06
C SER A 108 1.13 9.69 12.91
N GLN A 109 0.68 9.00 13.96
CA GLN A 109 0.44 7.56 13.90
C GLN A 109 -0.81 7.27 13.03
N ASP A 110 -0.63 7.27 11.71
CA ASP A 110 -1.62 6.82 10.74
C ASP A 110 -1.72 5.30 10.80
N ASN A 111 -2.63 4.80 11.65
CA ASN A 111 -2.86 3.39 11.89
C ASN A 111 -4.25 2.98 11.39
N LEU A 112 -4.37 1.74 10.89
CA LEU A 112 -5.69 1.15 10.66
C LEU A 112 -6.09 0.33 11.88
N GLN A 113 -7.36 0.42 12.26
CA GLN A 113 -7.93 -0.43 13.29
C GLN A 113 -8.36 -1.75 12.65
N THR A 114 -7.87 -2.87 13.17
CA THR A 114 -8.29 -4.21 12.76
C THR A 114 -9.57 -4.61 13.47
N TYR A 115 -10.49 -5.19 12.72
CA TYR A 115 -11.68 -5.86 13.21
C TYR A 115 -11.60 -7.30 12.73
N SER A 116 -11.60 -8.24 13.68
CA SER A 116 -11.63 -9.67 13.38
C SER A 116 -12.65 -10.34 14.30
N SER A 117 -13.48 -11.21 13.72
CA SER A 117 -14.42 -12.05 14.46
C SER A 117 -14.02 -13.51 14.30
N GLU A 118 -13.58 -14.14 15.38
CA GLU A 118 -13.34 -15.59 15.42
C GLU A 118 -14.64 -16.39 15.27
N VAL A 119 -15.79 -15.76 15.61
CA VAL A 119 -17.11 -16.40 15.68
C VAL A 119 -17.76 -16.57 14.30
N LYS A 120 -17.28 -15.84 13.28
CA LYS A 120 -17.79 -15.94 11.90
C LYS A 120 -16.74 -16.28 10.86
N GLY A 121 -15.49 -16.55 11.25
CA GLY A 121 -14.48 -17.15 10.36
C GLY A 121 -14.19 -16.43 9.03
N LEU A 122 -14.68 -15.22 8.79
CA LEU A 122 -14.71 -14.62 7.44
C LEU A 122 -14.62 -13.09 7.40
N GLU A 123 -14.36 -12.40 8.52
CA GLU A 123 -14.45 -10.93 8.55
C GLU A 123 -13.15 -10.33 9.10
N PHE A 124 -12.00 -10.58 8.45
CA PHE A 124 -10.88 -9.65 8.62
C PHE A 124 -11.23 -8.37 7.87
N ALA A 125 -11.34 -7.28 8.60
CA ALA A 125 -11.39 -5.94 8.05
C ALA A 125 -10.39 -5.05 8.79
N ALA A 126 -9.82 -4.07 8.09
CA ALA A 126 -9.06 -3.00 8.70
C ALA A 126 -9.56 -1.67 8.15
N SER A 127 -9.76 -0.67 8.99
CA SER A 127 -10.17 0.65 8.52
C SER A 127 -9.63 1.77 9.38
N GLY A 128 -9.50 2.97 8.80
CA GLY A 128 -8.99 4.12 9.50
C GLY A 128 -8.94 5.37 8.62
N SER A 129 -8.22 6.37 9.10
CA SER A 129 -8.00 7.61 8.36
C SER A 129 -6.52 7.94 8.36
N PHE A 130 -5.99 8.27 7.18
CA PHE A 130 -4.60 8.65 6.99
C PHE A 130 -4.52 10.13 6.68
N GLN A 131 -3.62 10.86 7.32
CA GLN A 131 -3.39 12.26 6.99
C GLN A 131 -2.77 12.38 5.59
N ARG A 132 -3.30 13.25 4.74
CA ARG A 132 -2.74 13.44 3.39
C ARG A 132 -1.32 14.03 3.49
N PRO A 133 -0.33 13.50 2.74
CA PRO A 133 0.93 14.20 2.53
C PRO A 133 0.63 15.53 1.82
N ASN A 134 1.09 16.65 2.39
CA ASN A 134 0.94 18.00 1.82
C ASN A 134 -0.52 18.36 1.43
N PRO A 135 -1.45 18.50 2.39
CA PRO A 135 -2.84 18.76 2.08
C PRO A 135 -3.02 20.14 1.41
N ALA A 136 -3.55 20.16 0.19
CA ALA A 136 -3.91 21.39 -0.50
C ALA A 136 -5.05 22.14 0.22
N CYS A 137 -5.04 23.47 0.20
CA CYS A 137 -6.12 24.28 0.76
C CYS A 137 -7.46 23.94 0.09
N GLY A 138 -8.48 23.61 0.91
CA GLY A 138 -9.83 23.31 0.43
C GLY A 138 -10.14 21.82 0.22
N HIS A 139 -9.16 20.92 0.35
CA HIS A 139 -9.38 19.48 0.31
C HIS A 139 -9.45 18.85 1.71
N SER A 140 -10.06 17.66 1.79
CA SER A 140 -10.03 16.86 3.03
C SER A 140 -8.58 16.66 3.47
N LYS A 141 -8.31 16.87 4.76
CA LYS A 141 -6.99 16.64 5.35
C LYS A 141 -6.63 15.16 5.46
N TYR A 142 -7.61 14.27 5.27
CA TYR A 142 -7.47 12.84 5.48
C TYR A 142 -8.01 12.04 4.29
N TYR A 143 -7.40 10.89 4.04
CA TYR A 143 -7.97 9.78 3.29
C TYR A 143 -8.74 8.88 4.26
N LYS A 144 -9.90 8.35 3.86
CA LYS A 144 -10.54 7.22 4.54
C LYS A 144 -10.11 5.93 3.85
N LEU A 145 -9.55 4.99 4.60
CA LEU A 145 -9.12 3.70 4.07
C LEU A 145 -9.86 2.54 4.71
N ALA A 146 -10.13 1.51 3.91
CA ALA A 146 -10.55 0.21 4.41
C ALA A 146 -9.91 -0.93 3.59
N ILE A 147 -9.57 -2.03 4.25
CA ILE A 147 -9.15 -3.29 3.66
C ILE A 147 -10.16 -4.33 4.14
N ALA A 148 -10.80 -5.04 3.21
CA ALA A 148 -11.81 -6.04 3.52
C ALA A 148 -11.85 -7.12 2.43
N LEU A 149 -12.67 -8.14 2.65
CA LEU A 149 -13.06 -9.07 1.59
C LEU A 149 -14.24 -8.44 0.85
N ASP A 150 -14.21 -8.52 -0.47
CA ASP A 150 -15.39 -8.27 -1.30
C ASP A 150 -16.32 -9.48 -1.18
N ASP A 151 -17.47 -9.34 -0.51
CA ASP A 151 -18.37 -10.45 -0.22
C ASP A 151 -18.98 -11.08 -1.49
N ASP A 152 -19.17 -10.28 -2.54
CA ASP A 152 -19.75 -10.73 -3.81
C ASP A 152 -18.72 -11.52 -4.63
N LEU A 153 -17.45 -11.11 -4.57
CA LEU A 153 -16.38 -11.66 -5.39
C LEU A 153 -15.46 -12.64 -4.64
N GLY A 154 -15.48 -12.66 -3.31
CA GLY A 154 -14.63 -13.50 -2.48
C GLY A 154 -13.14 -13.17 -2.59
N ILE A 155 -12.79 -11.90 -2.88
CA ILE A 155 -11.40 -11.47 -3.11
C ILE A 155 -11.04 -10.24 -2.28
N PRO A 156 -9.74 -10.00 -2.00
CA PRO A 156 -9.28 -8.79 -1.30
C PRO A 156 -9.77 -7.49 -1.95
N CYS A 157 -10.10 -6.50 -1.13
CA CYS A 157 -10.49 -5.16 -1.57
C CYS A 157 -9.79 -4.09 -0.74
N LEU A 158 -9.29 -3.05 -1.40
CA LEU A 158 -8.81 -1.80 -0.81
C LEU A 158 -9.76 -0.67 -1.19
N SER A 159 -10.36 -0.02 -0.21
CA SER A 159 -11.15 1.20 -0.41
C SER A 159 -10.36 2.42 0.01
N ILE A 160 -10.34 3.45 -0.85
CA ILE A 160 -9.75 4.77 -0.58
C ILE A 160 -10.80 5.83 -0.91
N ASP A 161 -11.17 6.64 0.09
CA ASP A 161 -12.19 7.70 -0.03
C ASP A 161 -13.53 7.23 -0.64
N GLY A 162 -13.90 5.98 -0.34
CA GLY A 162 -15.15 5.37 -0.79
C GLY A 162 -15.09 4.75 -2.19
N ARG A 163 -13.95 4.82 -2.89
CA ARG A 163 -13.69 4.03 -4.09
C ARG A 163 -13.04 2.70 -3.70
N ALA A 164 -13.71 1.61 -4.06
CA ALA A 164 -13.26 0.25 -3.79
C ALA A 164 -12.51 -0.33 -4.99
N PHE A 165 -11.35 -0.92 -4.73
CA PHE A 165 -10.51 -1.61 -5.71
C PHE A 165 -10.34 -3.05 -5.26
N SER A 166 -10.98 -3.97 -5.99
CA SER A 166 -10.89 -5.41 -5.72
C SER A 166 -9.71 -6.01 -6.49
N PHE A 167 -8.99 -6.94 -5.87
CA PHE A 167 -7.78 -7.55 -6.40
C PHE A 167 -7.85 -9.06 -6.23
N SER A 168 -7.37 -9.80 -7.21
CA SER A 168 -7.02 -11.20 -6.97
C SER A 168 -5.94 -11.30 -5.87
N PHE A 169 -5.82 -12.49 -5.29
CA PHE A 169 -4.78 -12.75 -4.30
C PHE A 169 -3.36 -12.48 -4.86
N GLU A 170 -3.09 -12.84 -6.12
CA GLU A 170 -1.80 -12.56 -6.78
C GLU A 170 -1.55 -11.05 -6.96
N GLU A 171 -2.57 -10.28 -7.38
CA GLU A 171 -2.47 -8.82 -7.49
C GLU A 171 -2.23 -8.18 -6.12
N THR A 172 -2.85 -8.73 -5.08
CA THR A 172 -2.64 -8.30 -3.69
C THR A 172 -1.20 -8.56 -3.23
N PHE A 173 -0.65 -9.73 -3.55
CA PHE A 173 0.76 -10.04 -3.28
C PHE A 173 1.70 -9.03 -3.95
N TRP A 174 1.46 -8.74 -5.24
CA TRP A 174 2.26 -7.77 -5.95
C TRP A 174 2.19 -6.38 -5.30
N LEU A 175 0.99 -5.95 -4.90
CA LEU A 175 0.78 -4.65 -4.25
C LEU A 175 1.52 -4.56 -2.90
N ILE A 176 1.46 -5.61 -2.08
CA ILE A 176 2.23 -5.71 -0.83
C ILE A 176 3.72 -5.52 -1.10
N GLU A 177 4.26 -6.23 -2.10
CA GLU A 177 5.69 -6.16 -2.41
C GLU A 177 6.09 -4.74 -2.86
N GLN A 178 5.32 -4.12 -3.75
CA GLN A 178 5.68 -2.80 -4.27
C GLN A 178 5.54 -1.70 -3.21
N LEU A 179 4.47 -1.72 -2.40
CA LEU A 179 4.29 -0.77 -1.30
C LEU A 179 5.35 -0.93 -0.22
N TRP A 180 5.77 -2.16 0.07
CA TRP A 180 6.86 -2.42 1.00
C TRP A 180 8.18 -1.82 0.51
N ILE A 181 8.56 -2.09 -0.74
CA ILE A 181 9.81 -1.58 -1.34
C ILE A 181 9.77 -0.05 -1.38
N ALA A 182 8.69 0.54 -1.91
CA ALA A 182 8.55 1.99 -2.02
C ALA A 182 8.57 2.68 -0.66
N GLY A 183 7.83 2.16 0.32
CA GLY A 183 7.82 2.69 1.69
C GLY A 183 9.18 2.61 2.37
N TYR A 184 9.92 1.51 2.15
CA TYR A 184 11.28 1.37 2.69
C TYR A 184 12.27 2.35 2.05
N LEU A 185 12.25 2.50 0.73
CA LEU A 185 13.09 3.47 0.02
C LEU A 185 12.81 4.90 0.48
N LEU A 186 11.52 5.25 0.61
CA LEU A 186 11.13 6.57 1.11
C LEU A 186 11.60 6.79 2.55
N ALA A 187 11.43 5.81 3.44
CA ALA A 187 11.94 5.90 4.82
C ALA A 187 13.47 6.10 4.88
N HIS A 188 14.21 5.61 3.88
CA HIS A 188 15.65 5.84 3.80
C HIS A 188 15.99 7.30 3.45
N PHE A 189 15.24 7.92 2.54
CA PHE A 189 15.40 9.35 2.20
C PHE A 189 14.92 10.30 3.30
N GLU A 190 14.04 9.85 4.19
CA GLU A 190 13.61 10.63 5.36
C GLU A 190 14.69 10.73 6.44
N GLN A 191 15.67 9.83 6.48
CA GLN A 191 16.74 9.90 7.48
C GLN A 191 17.63 11.13 7.18
N PRO A 192 17.91 11.99 8.17
CA PRO A 192 18.90 13.03 7.99
C PRO A 192 20.23 12.37 7.63
N GLU A 193 20.88 12.81 6.55
CA GLU A 193 22.26 12.44 6.29
C GLU A 193 23.06 12.68 7.57
N ASN A 194 23.76 11.65 8.05
CA ASN A 194 24.72 11.83 9.13
C ASN A 194 25.66 12.95 8.70
N CYS A 195 25.50 14.13 9.29
CA CYS A 195 26.42 15.24 9.13
C CYS A 195 27.81 14.69 9.42
N PRO A 196 28.77 14.68 8.48
CA PRO A 196 30.09 14.19 8.78
C PRO A 196 30.68 15.14 9.83
N THR A 197 30.86 14.63 11.04
CA THR A 197 31.73 15.25 12.03
C THR A 197 33.10 15.38 11.38
N ARG A 198 33.41 16.60 10.92
CA ARG A 198 34.78 17.00 10.61
C ARG A 198 35.51 17.06 11.94
N GLU A 199 36.34 16.07 12.21
CA GLU A 199 37.48 16.20 13.12
C GLU A 199 38.59 17.02 12.45
#